data_AF-A0A7S1GVM4-F1
#
_entry.id   AF-A0A7S1GVM4-F1
#
_cell.length_a   1.000
_cell.length_b   1.000
_cell.length_c   1.000
_cell.angle_alpha   90.00
_cell.angle_beta   90.00
_cell.angle_gamma   90.00
#
_symmetry.space_group_name_H-M   'P 1'
#
loop_
_entity.id
_entity.type
_entity.pdbx_description
1 polymer ?
#
loop_
_entity_poly.entity_id
_entity_poly.type
_entity_poly.pdbx_seq_one_letter_code
_entity_poly.pdbx_strand_id
1 'polypeptide(L)'
;GKKGGLSLEGCFESFTTTEVLSEEDTWYCPKCKQHQRASKTMALWTAPSNLVVHLKRFSHEESWRREKLDTHVEFPLHGLDLSPYVRCPSPSPLVYDLCGVTNHFGSTHGGHYTAYCKSPVDQKWHLFDDSSVSNAPAESVCTSSAYVLFYKRRDGANA
;
A
#
# COMPACT_ATOMS: atom_id res chain seq x y z
N GLY A 1 16.85 7.81 19.95
CA GLY A 1 16.39 6.65 19.17
C GLY A 1 15.93 7.16 17.82
N LYS A 2 16.29 6.49 16.72
CA LYS A 2 16.09 6.97 15.33
C LYS A 2 14.66 7.48 15.13
N LYS A 3 14.50 8.76 14.81
CA LYS A 3 13.27 9.31 14.20
C LYS A 3 13.22 8.81 12.74
N GLY A 4 12.98 7.51 12.55
CA GLY A 4 12.78 6.93 11.22
C GLY A 4 11.33 7.15 10.80
N GLY A 5 11.10 7.77 9.65
CA GLY A 5 9.76 7.91 9.08
C GLY A 5 9.11 6.55 8.79
N LEU A 6 7.79 6.53 8.60
CA LEU A 6 7.04 5.33 8.21
C LEU A 6 7.34 5.02 6.73
N SER A 7 7.75 3.79 6.42
CA SER A 7 7.97 3.31 5.05
C SER A 7 6.95 2.25 4.65
N LEU A 8 6.80 2.04 3.34
CA LEU A 8 5.94 1.02 2.77
C LEU A 8 6.39 -0.40 3.18
N GLU A 9 7.69 -0.63 3.27
CA GLU A 9 8.29 -1.86 3.80
C GLU A 9 7.85 -2.09 5.25
N GLY A 10 7.89 -1.05 6.09
CA GLY A 10 7.37 -1.11 7.46
C GLY A 10 5.86 -1.40 7.51
N CYS A 11 5.08 -0.92 6.53
CA CYS A 11 3.68 -1.28 6.40
C CYS A 11 3.48 -2.77 6.05
N PHE A 12 4.32 -3.36 5.19
CA PHE A 12 4.29 -4.80 4.89
C PHE A 12 4.67 -5.64 6.11
N GLU A 13 5.67 -5.23 6.88
CA GLU A 13 6.05 -5.88 8.15
C GLU A 13 4.89 -5.84 9.15
N SER A 14 4.27 -4.67 9.33
CA SER A 14 3.11 -4.52 10.20
C SER A 14 1.94 -5.40 9.74
N PHE A 15 1.65 -5.47 8.44
CA PHE A 15 0.58 -6.30 7.88
C PHE A 15 0.80 -7.80 8.09
N THR A 16 2.05 -8.25 8.16
CA THR A 16 2.42 -9.66 8.34
C THR A 16 2.68 -10.06 9.79
N THR A 17 2.58 -9.11 10.72
CA THR A 17 2.73 -9.35 12.16
C THR A 17 1.51 -10.10 12.72
N THR A 18 1.75 -11.01 13.65
CA THR A 18 0.69 -11.71 14.38
C THR A 18 -0.06 -10.75 15.29
N GLU A 19 -1.38 -10.70 15.16
CA GLU A 19 -2.28 -9.93 16.02
C GLU A 19 -3.15 -10.88 16.86
N VAL A 20 -3.64 -10.40 18.01
CA VAL A 20 -4.67 -11.09 18.80
C VAL A 20 -6.01 -10.43 18.51
N LEU A 21 -7.00 -11.23 18.13
CA LEU A 21 -8.34 -10.71 17.82
C LEU A 21 -8.95 -9.98 19.04
N SER A 22 -9.68 -8.92 18.73
CA SER A 22 -10.45 -8.14 19.70
C SER A 22 -11.62 -8.97 20.25
N GLU A 23 -12.32 -8.42 21.23
CA GLU A 23 -13.53 -9.03 21.78
C GLU A 23 -14.72 -8.94 20.80
N GLU A 24 -14.70 -7.95 19.90
CA GLU A 24 -15.71 -7.73 18.87
C GLU A 24 -15.51 -8.62 17.62
N ASP A 25 -14.26 -9.02 17.34
CA ASP A 25 -13.88 -9.82 16.16
C ASP A 25 -13.40 -11.24 16.52
N THR A 26 -14.01 -11.86 17.52
CA THR A 26 -13.60 -13.21 17.98
C THR A 26 -13.83 -14.30 16.92
N TRP A 27 -12.95 -15.30 16.91
CA TRP A 27 -13.05 -16.45 16.02
C TRP A 27 -13.79 -17.62 16.68
N TYR A 28 -14.75 -18.22 15.96
CA TYR A 28 -15.43 -19.43 16.43
C TYR A 28 -14.52 -20.65 16.31
N CYS A 29 -14.11 -21.21 17.44
CA CYS A 29 -13.27 -22.41 17.46
C CYS A 29 -14.11 -23.67 17.28
N PRO A 30 -13.94 -24.45 16.19
CA PRO A 30 -14.74 -25.65 15.93
C PRO A 30 -14.46 -26.79 16.91
N LYS A 31 -13.34 -26.74 17.66
CA LYS A 31 -12.98 -27.71 18.70
C LYS A 31 -13.58 -27.34 20.06
N CYS A 32 -13.43 -26.08 20.49
CA CYS A 32 -13.98 -25.59 21.75
C CYS A 32 -15.50 -25.32 21.70
N LYS A 33 -16.06 -25.24 20.48
CA LYS A 33 -17.47 -24.90 20.21
C LYS A 33 -17.91 -23.54 20.76
N GLN A 34 -16.97 -22.59 20.85
CA GLN A 34 -17.21 -21.24 21.36
C GLN A 34 -16.29 -20.22 20.69
N HIS A 35 -16.66 -18.94 20.81
CA HIS A 35 -15.85 -17.81 20.35
C HIS A 35 -14.60 -17.65 21.20
N GLN A 36 -13.46 -17.38 20.56
CA GLN A 36 -12.15 -17.25 21.18
C GLN A 36 -11.40 -16.05 20.58
N ARG A 37 -10.62 -15.38 21.42
CA ARG A 37 -9.64 -14.38 20.99
C ARG A 37 -8.40 -15.08 20.44
N ALA A 38 -8.51 -15.56 19.20
CA ALA A 38 -7.43 -16.28 18.55
C ALA A 38 -6.29 -15.33 18.14
N SER A 39 -5.08 -15.88 18.03
CA SER A 39 -3.99 -15.22 17.32
C SER A 39 -4.17 -15.42 15.82
N LYS A 40 -4.04 -14.34 15.05
CA LYS A 40 -4.18 -14.31 13.59
C LYS A 40 -2.91 -13.74 12.99
N THR A 41 -2.41 -14.38 11.93
CA THR A 41 -1.27 -13.89 11.16
C THR A 41 -1.66 -13.89 9.69
N MET A 42 -1.46 -12.76 9.01
CA MET A 42 -1.63 -12.66 7.57
C MET A 42 -0.28 -12.81 6.87
N ALA A 43 -0.29 -13.35 5.65
CA ALA A 43 0.92 -13.48 4.84
C ALA A 43 0.58 -13.45 3.35
N LEU A 44 1.52 -12.97 2.54
CA LEU A 44 1.44 -13.09 1.09
C LEU A 44 1.93 -14.49 0.71
N TRP A 45 1.06 -15.30 0.09
CA TRP A 45 1.48 -16.60 -0.41
C TRP A 45 2.24 -16.46 -1.72
N THR A 46 1.70 -15.69 -2.66
CA THR A 46 2.29 -15.35 -3.97
C THR A 46 2.04 -13.89 -4.28
N ALA A 47 2.89 -13.25 -5.09
CA ALA A 47 2.71 -11.87 -5.52
C ALA A 47 2.37 -11.75 -7.02
N PRO A 48 1.40 -10.90 -7.42
CA PRO A 48 0.96 -10.74 -8.80
C PRO A 48 1.96 -9.91 -9.64
N SER A 49 1.86 -9.97 -10.97
CA SER A 49 2.67 -9.11 -11.86
C SER A 49 2.29 -7.62 -11.78
N ASN A 50 1.01 -7.33 -11.51
CA ASN A 50 0.52 -5.99 -11.22
C ASN A 50 0.05 -5.97 -9.77
N LEU A 51 0.77 -5.24 -8.93
CA LEU A 51 0.51 -5.12 -7.50
C LEU A 51 -0.19 -3.78 -7.24
N VAL A 52 -1.36 -3.86 -6.61
CA VAL A 52 -2.09 -2.69 -6.11
C VAL A 52 -1.95 -2.66 -4.59
N VAL A 53 -1.40 -1.56 -4.07
CA VAL A 53 -1.22 -1.36 -2.63
C VAL A 53 -2.12 -0.22 -2.19
N HIS A 54 -3.04 -0.50 -1.28
CA HIS A 54 -3.91 0.51 -0.68
C HIS A 54 -3.41 0.87 0.72
N LEU A 55 -3.08 2.14 0.92
CA LEU A 55 -2.76 2.69 2.24
C LEU A 55 -4.07 2.99 2.97
N LYS A 56 -4.37 2.21 4.02
CA LYS A 56 -5.59 2.36 4.84
C LYS A 56 -5.57 3.65 5.66
N ARG A 57 -5.83 4.78 5.01
CA ARG A 57 -5.78 6.12 5.63
C ARG A 57 -7.06 6.51 6.33
N PHE A 58 -8.20 5.94 5.96
CA PHE A 58 -9.48 6.32 6.53
C PHE A 58 -9.82 5.41 7.70
N SER A 59 -10.00 6.02 8.87
CA SER A 59 -10.47 5.33 10.07
C SER A 59 -11.91 5.74 10.38
N HIS A 60 -12.69 4.76 10.85
CA HIS A 60 -14.01 4.96 11.42
C HIS A 60 -13.95 4.49 12.86
N GLU A 61 -13.68 5.40 13.80
CA GLU A 61 -13.84 5.08 15.21
C GLU A 61 -15.34 5.02 15.55
N GLU A 62 -15.71 4.38 16.67
CA GLU A 62 -17.12 4.25 17.10
C GLU A 62 -17.79 5.61 17.37
N SER A 63 -17.01 6.68 17.49
CA SER A 63 -17.53 8.05 17.53
C SER A 63 -17.74 8.59 16.11
N TRP A 64 -18.66 9.54 15.93
CA TRP A 64 -18.96 10.22 14.64
C TRP A 64 -17.75 10.89 13.94
N ARG A 65 -16.55 10.75 14.49
CA ARG A 65 -15.29 11.25 13.97
C ARG A 65 -14.71 10.27 12.97
N ARG A 66 -14.93 10.57 11.69
CA ARG A 66 -14.17 9.98 10.58
C ARG A 66 -12.88 10.79 10.41
N GLU A 67 -11.74 10.12 10.48
CA GLU A 67 -10.43 10.75 10.35
C GLU A 67 -9.65 10.18 9.17
N LYS A 68 -8.92 11.04 8.47
CA LYS A 68 -7.96 10.66 7.45
C LYS A 68 -6.56 10.81 8.04
N LEU A 69 -5.78 9.74 7.97
CA LEU A 69 -4.37 9.74 8.32
C LEU A 69 -3.55 10.40 7.20
N ASP A 70 -3.02 11.58 7.46
CA ASP A 70 -2.11 12.32 6.57
C ASP A 70 -0.62 11.97 6.79
N THR A 71 -0.34 10.86 7.47
CA THR A 71 1.03 10.38 7.70
C THR A 71 1.78 10.18 6.39
N HIS A 72 2.97 10.77 6.27
CA HIS A 72 3.85 10.53 5.14
C HIS A 72 4.36 9.07 5.20
N VAL A 73 4.09 8.31 4.14
CA VAL A 73 4.59 6.95 3.96
C VAL A 73 5.60 7.01 2.84
N GLU A 74 6.87 6.73 3.13
CA GLU A 74 7.88 6.64 2.08
C GLU A 74 7.70 5.35 1.28
N PHE A 75 7.68 5.46 -0.05
CA PHE A 75 7.61 4.30 -0.94
C PHE A 75 8.57 4.47 -2.12
N PRO A 76 9.27 3.39 -2.53
CA PRO A 76 10.24 3.47 -3.60
C PRO A 76 9.57 3.56 -4.97
N LEU A 77 9.99 4.52 -5.81
CA LEU A 77 9.55 4.55 -7.22
C LEU A 77 10.10 3.35 -8.01
N HIS A 78 11.24 2.82 -7.58
CA HIS A 78 11.96 1.74 -8.25
C HIS A 78 12.48 0.71 -7.27
N GLY A 79 12.38 -0.56 -7.65
CA GLY A 79 13.07 -1.64 -6.94
C GLY A 79 12.42 -2.06 -5.61
N LEU A 80 11.10 -1.94 -5.45
CA LEU A 80 10.39 -2.53 -4.30
C LEU A 80 10.57 -4.05 -4.33
N ASP A 81 11.26 -4.62 -3.35
CA ASP A 81 11.46 -6.06 -3.24
C ASP A 81 10.43 -6.69 -2.30
N LEU A 82 9.55 -7.53 -2.84
CA LEU A 82 8.56 -8.28 -2.06
C LEU A 82 9.06 -9.65 -1.59
N SER A 83 10.26 -10.08 -1.98
CA SER A 83 10.81 -11.39 -1.63
C SER A 83 10.77 -11.70 -0.12
N PRO A 84 11.05 -10.74 0.80
CA PRO A 84 10.97 -10.99 2.25
C PRO A 84 9.55 -11.28 2.77
N TYR A 85 8.52 -10.84 2.05
CA TYR A 85 7.12 -10.88 2.52
C TYR A 85 6.29 -12.01 1.91
N VAL A 86 6.83 -12.71 0.90
CA VAL A 86 6.15 -13.78 0.15
C VAL A 86 6.62 -15.16 0.62
N ARG A 87 5.67 -16.03 0.98
CA ARG A 87 5.97 -17.36 1.54
C ARG A 87 6.28 -18.44 0.50
N CYS A 88 5.64 -18.37 -0.67
CA CYS A 88 5.90 -19.34 -1.73
C CYS A 88 7.10 -18.87 -2.58
N PRO A 89 8.13 -19.72 -2.77
CA PRO A 89 9.24 -19.38 -3.64
C PRO A 89 8.76 -19.01 -5.05
N SER A 90 9.28 -17.90 -5.58
CA SER A 90 9.01 -17.45 -6.93
C SER A 90 10.19 -17.83 -7.84
N PRO A 91 9.95 -18.37 -9.05
CA PRO A 91 11.01 -18.61 -10.04
C PRO A 91 11.55 -17.32 -10.66
N SER A 92 10.93 -16.18 -10.40
CA SER A 92 11.32 -14.87 -10.95
C SER A 92 11.48 -13.85 -9.83
N PRO A 93 12.34 -12.84 -9.99
CA PRO A 93 12.49 -11.76 -9.02
C PRO A 93 11.15 -11.09 -8.70
N LEU A 94 10.90 -10.85 -7.42
CA LEU A 94 9.72 -10.13 -6.93
C LEU A 94 10.02 -8.65 -6.74
N VAL A 95 10.69 -8.07 -7.73
CA VAL A 95 11.11 -6.66 -7.76
C VAL A 95 10.13 -5.87 -8.59
N TYR A 96 9.66 -4.74 -8.06
CA TYR A 96 8.60 -3.93 -8.66
C TYR A 96 9.04 -2.48 -8.85
N ASP A 97 8.53 -1.86 -9.91
CA ASP A 97 8.64 -0.43 -10.16
C ASP A 97 7.25 0.21 -10.13
N LEU A 98 7.16 1.40 -9.53
CA LEU A 98 5.93 2.17 -9.44
C LEU A 98 5.57 2.70 -10.82
N CYS A 99 4.32 2.49 -11.23
CA CYS A 99 3.79 2.98 -12.51
C CYS A 99 2.63 3.97 -12.33
N GLY A 100 2.02 4.03 -11.14
CA GLY A 100 0.96 4.99 -10.85
C GLY A 100 0.71 5.20 -9.37
N VAL A 101 0.14 6.36 -9.04
CA VAL A 101 -0.30 6.73 -7.69
C VAL A 101 -1.63 7.45 -7.81
N THR A 102 -2.65 6.98 -7.08
CA THR A 102 -3.84 7.78 -6.80
C THR A 102 -3.60 8.59 -5.53
N ASN A 103 -3.76 9.90 -5.63
CA ASN A 103 -3.66 10.83 -4.51
C ASN A 103 -5.05 11.19 -4.00
N HIS A 104 -5.17 11.46 -2.71
CA HIS A 104 -6.38 12.03 -2.10
C HIS A 104 -6.05 13.26 -1.27
N PHE A 105 -6.74 14.36 -1.56
CA PHE A 105 -6.69 15.63 -0.83
C PHE A 105 -8.01 15.85 -0.09
N GLY A 106 -7.96 16.55 1.03
CA GLY A 106 -9.17 16.81 1.84
C GLY A 106 -9.49 15.67 2.80
N SER A 107 -10.76 15.62 3.23
CA SER A 107 -11.24 14.84 4.37
C SER A 107 -12.16 13.70 3.95
N THR A 108 -12.68 12.96 4.92
CA THR A 108 -13.67 11.87 4.73
C THR A 108 -15.05 12.36 4.28
N HIS A 109 -15.34 13.66 4.37
CA HIS A 109 -16.63 14.25 4.00
C HIS A 109 -16.61 14.93 2.63
N GLY A 110 -15.43 15.09 2.05
CA GLY A 110 -15.22 15.81 0.81
C GLY A 110 -13.73 15.94 0.55
N GLY A 111 -13.34 15.64 -0.68
CA GLY A 111 -11.96 15.60 -1.10
C GLY A 111 -11.82 15.62 -2.61
N HIS A 112 -10.57 15.59 -3.06
CA HIS A 112 -10.22 15.61 -4.47
C HIS A 112 -9.22 14.50 -4.77
N TYR A 113 -9.39 13.84 -5.90
CA TYR A 113 -8.50 12.77 -6.33
C TYR A 113 -7.74 13.20 -7.57
N THR A 114 -6.43 12.97 -7.57
CA THR A 114 -5.57 13.12 -8.75
C THR A 114 -4.76 11.85 -8.96
N ALA A 115 -4.14 11.71 -10.12
CA ALA A 115 -3.27 10.58 -10.39
C ALA A 115 -1.91 11.01 -10.93
N TYR A 116 -0.84 10.47 -10.36
CA TYR A 116 0.45 10.41 -11.04
C TYR A 116 0.51 9.11 -11.85
N CYS A 117 0.86 9.18 -13.13
CA CYS A 117 1.10 8.00 -13.95
C CYS A 117 2.42 8.14 -14.70
N LYS A 118 3.21 7.07 -14.74
CA LYS A 118 4.41 7.00 -15.57
C LYS A 118 4.03 6.54 -16.96
N SER A 119 4.26 7.38 -17.97
CA SER A 119 3.94 7.05 -19.35
C SER A 119 4.93 6.00 -19.88
N PRO A 120 4.45 4.92 -20.52
CA PRO A 120 5.33 3.90 -21.08
C PRO A 120 6.06 4.38 -22.35
N VAL A 121 5.61 5.47 -22.98
CA VAL A 121 6.13 5.97 -24.25
C VAL A 121 7.38 6.83 -24.06
N ASP A 122 7.31 7.81 -23.16
CA ASP A 122 8.40 8.77 -22.90
C ASP A 122 9.13 8.52 -21.57
N GLN A 123 8.67 7.53 -20.78
CA GLN A 123 9.20 7.18 -19.47
C GLN A 123 9.14 8.33 -18.44
N LYS A 124 8.27 9.33 -18.66
CA LYS A 124 8.09 10.48 -17.77
C LYS A 124 6.84 10.32 -16.91
N TRP A 125 6.85 11.01 -15.77
CA TRP A 125 5.69 11.13 -14.91
C TRP A 125 4.80 12.28 -15.36
N HIS A 126 3.49 12.04 -15.32
CA HIS A 126 2.47 13.03 -15.62
C HIS A 126 1.47 13.07 -14.47
N LEU A 127 1.05 14.27 -14.08
CA LEU A 127 -0.05 14.52 -13.15
C LEU A 127 -1.34 14.70 -13.95
N PHE A 128 -2.32 13.86 -13.66
CA PHE A 128 -3.68 13.92 -14.16
C PHE A 128 -4.58 14.50 -13.07
N ASP A 129 -5.10 15.69 -13.33
CA ASP A 129 -5.99 16.43 -12.45
C ASP A 129 -7.26 16.78 -13.25
N ASP A 130 -8.26 15.91 -13.15
CA ASP A 130 -9.48 15.92 -13.96
C ASP A 130 -9.21 16.04 -15.48
N SER A 131 -9.48 17.21 -16.07
CA SER A 131 -9.28 17.49 -17.50
C SER A 131 -7.88 18.02 -17.82
N SER A 132 -7.04 18.27 -16.81
CA SER A 132 -5.71 18.82 -16.95
C SER A 132 -4.64 17.73 -16.82
N VAL A 133 -3.67 17.76 -17.72
CA VAL A 133 -2.48 16.88 -17.69
C VAL A 133 -1.23 17.76 -17.72
N SER A 134 -0.33 17.53 -16.77
CA SER A 134 0.95 18.26 -16.69
C SER A 134 2.11 17.32 -16.45
N ASN A 135 3.31 17.71 -16.90
CA ASN A 135 4.53 16.97 -16.58
C ASN A 135 4.82 17.06 -15.08
N ALA A 136 5.24 15.96 -14.49
CA ALA A 136 5.65 15.89 -13.10
C ALA A 136 7.07 15.32 -12.99
N PRO A 137 7.94 15.91 -12.16
CA PRO A 137 9.24 15.32 -11.88
C PRO A 137 9.08 14.14 -10.90
N ALA A 138 10.00 13.18 -10.92
CA ALA A 138 9.86 11.93 -10.15
C ALA A 138 9.81 12.19 -8.62
N GLU A 139 10.53 13.20 -8.16
CA GLU A 139 10.59 13.64 -6.77
C GLU A 139 9.25 14.18 -6.23
N SER A 140 8.30 14.58 -7.09
CA SER A 140 6.99 15.06 -6.64
C SER A 140 5.94 13.97 -6.47
N VAL A 141 6.27 12.72 -6.80
CA VAL A 141 5.33 11.59 -6.80
C VAL A 141 5.10 11.05 -5.38
N CYS A 142 6.14 10.99 -4.56
CA CYS A 142 6.04 10.52 -3.17
C CYS A 142 5.55 11.65 -2.26
N THR A 143 4.30 11.58 -1.85
CA THR A 143 3.66 12.62 -1.00
C THR A 143 2.77 11.98 0.07
N SER A 144 2.42 12.75 1.10
CA SER A 144 1.45 12.32 2.12
C SER A 144 0.03 12.10 1.57
N SER A 145 -0.27 12.64 0.39
CA SER A 145 -1.55 12.47 -0.30
C SER A 145 -1.68 11.13 -1.00
N ALA A 146 -0.60 10.39 -1.21
CA ALA A 146 -0.63 9.08 -1.87
C ALA A 146 -1.55 8.11 -1.12
N TYR A 147 -2.52 7.51 -1.83
CA TYR A 147 -3.57 6.67 -1.25
C TYR A 147 -3.55 5.24 -1.81
N VAL A 148 -3.46 5.10 -3.14
CA VAL A 148 -3.31 3.80 -3.82
C VAL A 148 -2.07 3.83 -4.70
N LEU A 149 -1.19 2.85 -4.54
CA LEU A 149 0.04 2.70 -5.29
C LEU A 149 -0.11 1.55 -6.29
N PHE A 150 0.33 1.77 -7.52
CA PHE A 150 0.31 0.79 -8.60
C PHE A 150 1.74 0.43 -8.96
N TYR A 151 2.09 -0.83 -8.76
CA TYR A 151 3.41 -1.39 -9.00
C TYR A 151 3.34 -2.44 -10.10
N LYS A 152 4.31 -2.41 -11.01
CA LYS A 152 4.50 -3.45 -12.02
C LYS A 152 5.77 -4.23 -11.70
N ARG A 153 5.67 -5.56 -11.69
CA ARG A 153 6.82 -6.46 -11.51
C ARG A 153 7.76 -6.32 -12.70
N ARG A 154 9.07 -6.29 -12.44
CA ARG A 154 10.07 -6.41 -13.49
C ARG A 154 9.97 -7.78 -14.14
N ASP A 155 9.94 -7.81 -15.46
CA ASP A 155 10.02 -9.06 -16.19
C ASP A 155 11.46 -9.60 -16.09
N GLY A 156 11.62 -10.86 -15.67
CA GLY A 156 12.93 -11.50 -15.49
C GLY A 156 13.72 -11.73 -16.79
N ALA A 157 13.25 -11.22 -17.93
CA ALA A 157 13.90 -11.35 -19.23
C ALA A 157 14.82 -10.17 -19.58
N ASN A 158 14.84 -9.09 -18.79
CA ASN A 158 15.68 -7.91 -19.03
C ASN A 158 16.25 -7.35 -17.71
N ALA A 159 16.92 -8.20 -16.93
CA ALA A 159 17.81 -7.78 -15.85
C ALA A 159 19.27 -7.82 -16.33
#